data_AF-A0A2V9GBC4-F1
#
_entry.id   AF-A0A2V9GBC4-F1
#
_cell.length_a   1.000
_cell.length_b   1.000
_cell.length_c   1.000
_cell.angle_alpha   90.00
_cell.angle_beta   90.00
_cell.angle_gamma   90.00
#
_symmetry.space_group_name_H-M   'P 1'
#
loop_
_entity.id
_entity.type
_entity.pdbx_description
1 polymer ?
#
loop_
_entity_poly.entity_id
_entity_poly.type
_entity_poly.pdbx_seq_one_letter_code
_entity_poly.pdbx_strand_id
1 'polypeptide(L)'
;MGLALALSASMTGCAVGPKYRRPTVKLEPFHNAPDIEARTTSLPAPPLDQWWAGFRDPELTQIVKRALDQNLDLAAAMTRVQQARAAAQGAGARRTPSGNLYASTTTLYQSTESMTGRLASHLPGYSRTQNYYDLGFIA
;
A
#
# COMPACT_ATOMS: atom_id res chain seq x y z
N MET A 1 -10.38 -7.10 41.38
CA MET A 1 -8.99 -6.59 41.27
C MET A 1 -8.04 -7.49 40.45
N GLY A 2 -8.47 -8.65 39.94
CA GLY A 2 -7.63 -9.51 39.08
C GLY A 2 -7.72 -9.20 37.58
N LEU A 3 -8.89 -8.75 37.09
CA LEU A 3 -9.13 -8.48 35.67
C LEU A 3 -8.29 -7.30 35.13
N ALA A 4 -8.14 -6.25 35.95
CA ALA A 4 -7.33 -5.08 35.62
C ALA A 4 -5.83 -5.41 35.51
N LEU A 5 -5.34 -6.39 36.30
CA LEU A 5 -3.93 -6.79 36.27
C LEU A 5 -3.61 -7.66 35.04
N ALA A 6 -4.55 -8.52 34.63
CA ALA A 6 -4.42 -9.36 33.44
C ALA A 6 -4.43 -8.53 32.13
N LEU A 7 -5.21 -7.44 32.10
CA LEU A 7 -5.27 -6.54 30.94
C LEU A 7 -3.96 -5.76 30.74
N SER A 8 -3.30 -5.36 31.83
CA SER A 8 -2.00 -4.65 31.80
C SER A 8 -0.85 -5.52 31.28
N ALA A 9 -0.85 -6.82 31.59
CA ALA A 9 0.17 -7.76 31.14
C ALA A 9 0.07 -8.08 29.63
N SER A 10 -1.07 -7.79 29.00
CA SER A 10 -1.31 -8.04 27.57
C SER A 10 -0.75 -6.94 26.66
N MET A 11 -0.31 -5.80 27.21
CA MET A 11 0.21 -4.66 26.45
C MET A 11 1.74 -4.64 26.28
N THR A 12 2.48 -5.60 26.86
CA THR A 12 3.93 -5.70 26.68
C THR A 12 4.25 -6.52 25.42
N GLY A 13 3.89 -5.99 24.26
CA GLY A 13 4.23 -6.60 22.98
C GLY A 13 4.32 -5.56 21.87
N CYS A 14 5.21 -5.83 20.91
CA CYS A 14 5.30 -5.25 19.57
C CYS A 14 6.27 -4.08 19.35
N ALA A 15 7.57 -4.38 19.34
CA ALA A 15 8.48 -3.78 18.38
C ALA A 15 8.78 -4.80 17.26
N VAL A 16 8.14 -4.63 16.11
CA VAL A 16 8.31 -5.48 14.92
C VAL A 16 9.52 -5.03 14.12
N GLY A 17 10.69 -5.58 14.47
CA GLY A 17 11.90 -5.55 13.65
C GLY A 17 13.04 -4.68 14.21
N PRO A 18 14.31 -5.09 14.02
CA PRO A 18 15.46 -4.32 14.45
C PRO A 18 15.55 -2.98 13.69
N LYS A 19 16.06 -1.93 14.34
CA LYS A 19 16.37 -0.67 13.67
C LYS A 19 17.29 -0.93 12.48
N TYR A 20 16.94 -0.41 11.32
CA TYR A 20 17.76 -0.53 10.11
C TYR A 20 19.19 -0.05 10.41
N ARG A 21 20.18 -0.89 10.09
CA ARG A 21 21.61 -0.54 10.12
C ARG A 21 22.13 -0.69 8.70
N ARG A 22 22.63 0.40 8.11
CA ARG A 22 23.25 0.37 6.79
C ARG A 22 24.46 -0.56 6.84
N PRO A 23 24.57 -1.56 5.96
CA PRO A 23 25.74 -2.42 5.92
C PRO A 23 26.95 -1.59 5.45
N THR A 24 28.08 -1.75 6.15
CA THR A 24 29.37 -1.23 5.69
C THR A 24 29.92 -2.18 4.63
N VAL A 25 29.90 -1.75 3.37
CA VAL A 25 30.51 -2.50 2.27
C VAL A 25 31.94 -1.99 2.11
N LYS A 26 32.92 -2.88 2.27
CA LYS A 26 34.32 -2.59 1.90
C LYS A 26 34.42 -2.69 0.38
N LEU A 27 34.56 -1.56 -0.28
CA LEU A 27 34.83 -1.48 -1.71
C LEU A 27 36.31 -1.19 -1.89
N GLU A 28 36.96 -1.95 -2.77
CA GLU A 28 38.29 -1.59 -3.23
C GLU A 28 38.21 -0.29 -4.04
N PRO A 29 39.21 0.60 -3.95
CA PRO A 29 39.28 1.78 -4.78
C PRO A 29 39.17 1.41 -6.27
N PHE A 30 38.49 2.24 -7.05
CA PHE A 30 38.50 2.08 -8.50
C PHE A 30 39.93 2.23 -9.03
N HIS A 31 40.26 1.45 -10.07
CA HIS A 31 41.60 1.43 -10.67
C HIS A 31 42.12 2.80 -11.12
N ASN A 32 41.21 3.74 -11.40
CA ASN A 32 41.50 5.10 -11.86
C ASN A 32 41.31 6.18 -10.78
N ALA A 33 41.10 5.81 -9.51
CA ALA A 33 40.87 6.79 -8.44
C ALA A 33 41.99 7.84 -8.32
N PRO A 34 43.29 7.48 -8.37
CA PRO A 34 44.37 8.47 -8.29
C PRO A 34 44.34 9.49 -9.44
N ASP A 35 44.03 9.05 -10.66
CA ASP A 35 43.95 9.92 -11.83
C ASP A 35 42.77 10.89 -11.74
N ILE A 36 41.64 10.45 -11.19
CA ILE A 36 40.46 11.28 -10.99
C ILE A 36 40.68 12.30 -9.88
N GLU A 37 41.33 11.91 -8.77
CA GLU A 37 41.67 12.81 -7.66
C GLU A 37 42.71 13.87 -8.06
N ALA A 38 43.65 13.52 -8.95
CA ALA A 38 44.62 14.46 -9.49
C ALA A 38 44.03 15.44 -10.53
N ARG A 39 42.82 15.18 -11.06
CA ARG A 39 42.18 16.09 -12.02
C ARG A 39 41.77 17.39 -11.33
N THR A 40 42.38 18.48 -11.77
CA THR A 40 41.89 19.83 -11.44
C THR A 40 40.95 20.28 -12.54
N THR A 41 39.64 20.24 -12.31
CA THR A 41 38.63 20.69 -13.29
C THR A 41 38.34 22.18 -13.10
N SER A 42 38.47 23.00 -14.14
CA SER A 42 38.17 24.45 -14.02
C SER A 42 36.67 24.78 -14.05
N LEU A 43 35.83 23.83 -14.46
CA LEU A 43 34.38 23.99 -14.55
C LEU A 43 33.67 22.94 -13.69
N PRO A 44 32.63 23.34 -12.92
CA PRO A 44 31.81 22.40 -12.18
C PRO A 44 31.06 21.47 -13.15
N ALA A 45 30.93 20.20 -12.77
CA ALA A 45 30.12 19.25 -13.52
C ALA A 45 28.64 19.72 -13.56
N PRO A 46 27.92 19.48 -14.66
CA PRO A 46 26.48 19.71 -14.69
C PRO A 46 25.76 18.89 -13.62
N PRO A 47 24.55 19.32 -13.20
CA PRO A 47 23.67 18.50 -12.36
C PRO A 47 23.48 17.10 -12.96
N LEU A 48 23.36 16.08 -12.10
CA LEU A 48 23.24 14.68 -12.55
C LEU A 48 21.99 14.43 -13.39
N ASP A 49 20.91 15.17 -13.14
CA ASP A 49 19.68 15.13 -13.92
C ASP A 49 19.79 15.85 -15.28
N GLN A 50 20.90 16.54 -15.55
CA GLN A 50 21.19 17.23 -16.82
C GLN A 50 22.65 17.00 -17.27
N TRP A 51 23.20 15.83 -16.97
CA TRP A 51 24.61 15.48 -17.20
C TRP A 51 25.04 15.71 -18.67
N TRP A 52 24.13 15.54 -19.62
CA TRP A 52 24.39 15.72 -21.06
C TRP A 52 24.73 17.17 -21.43
N ALA A 53 24.37 18.16 -20.60
CA ALA A 53 24.71 19.56 -20.84
C ALA A 53 26.23 19.80 -20.85
N GLY A 54 27.02 18.92 -20.21
CA GLY A 54 28.47 18.99 -20.20
C GLY A 54 29.12 18.78 -21.56
N PHE A 55 28.42 18.12 -22.50
CA PHE A 55 28.89 17.90 -23.86
C PHE A 55 28.77 19.15 -24.74
N ARG A 56 27.95 20.14 -24.31
CA ARG A 56 27.68 21.37 -25.07
C ARG A 56 27.19 21.11 -26.50
N ASP A 57 26.46 20.01 -26.70
CA ASP A 57 25.88 19.62 -27.96
C ASP A 57 24.35 19.85 -27.93
N PRO A 58 23.82 20.79 -28.76
CA PRO A 58 22.40 21.09 -28.81
C PRO A 58 21.56 19.95 -29.41
N GLU A 59 22.11 19.15 -30.33
CA GLU A 59 21.40 18.01 -30.93
C GLU A 59 21.25 16.87 -29.91
N LEU A 60 22.35 16.53 -29.20
CA LEU A 60 22.31 15.57 -28.10
C LEU A 60 21.26 15.97 -27.06
N THR A 61 21.23 17.26 -26.69
CA THR A 61 20.28 17.80 -25.73
C THR A 61 18.83 17.59 -26.19
N GLN A 62 18.54 17.81 -27.48
CA GLN A 62 17.19 17.57 -28.03
C GLN A 62 16.80 16.10 -28.02
N ILE A 63 17.73 15.21 -28.37
CA ILE A 63 17.50 13.76 -28.38
C ILE A 63 17.21 13.25 -26.97
N VAL A 64 18.01 13.65 -25.98
CA VAL A 64 17.82 13.23 -24.58
C VAL A 64 16.49 13.75 -24.04
N LYS A 65 16.14 15.02 -24.30
CA LYS A 65 14.83 15.56 -23.89
C LYS A 65 13.67 14.79 -24.49
N ARG A 66 13.69 14.53 -25.80
CA ARG A 66 12.65 13.72 -26.47
C ARG A 66 12.54 12.32 -25.86
N ALA A 67 13.67 11.70 -25.56
CA ALA A 67 13.69 10.39 -24.91
C ALA A 67 13.09 10.46 -23.50
N LEU A 68 13.45 11.45 -22.68
CA LEU A 68 12.88 11.61 -21.33
C LEU A 68 11.36 11.85 -21.36
N ASP A 69 10.87 12.61 -22.34
CA ASP A 69 9.45 12.96 -22.45
C ASP A 69 8.58 11.81 -23.01
N GLN A 70 9.15 10.94 -23.86
CA GLN A 70 8.40 9.95 -24.64
C GLN A 70 8.78 8.49 -24.37
N ASN A 71 9.70 8.22 -23.44
CA ASN A 71 10.13 6.86 -23.14
C ASN A 71 9.11 6.11 -22.28
N LEU A 72 8.51 5.07 -22.86
CA LEU A 72 7.51 4.22 -22.21
C LEU A 72 8.07 3.36 -21.08
N ASP A 73 9.36 2.99 -21.11
CA ASP A 73 10.01 2.28 -20.01
C ASP A 73 10.16 3.17 -18.78
N LEU A 74 10.50 4.45 -18.97
CA LEU A 74 10.53 5.45 -17.88
C LEU A 74 9.12 5.69 -17.32
N ALA A 75 8.12 5.80 -18.18
CA ALA A 75 6.72 5.91 -17.76
C ALA A 75 6.29 4.68 -16.94
N ALA A 76 6.62 3.47 -17.39
CA ALA A 76 6.35 2.24 -16.67
C ALA A 76 7.09 2.18 -15.32
N ALA A 77 8.35 2.59 -15.27
CA ALA A 77 9.13 2.67 -14.03
C ALA A 77 8.49 3.63 -13.01
N MET A 78 8.04 4.81 -13.45
CA MET A 78 7.34 5.76 -12.59
C MET A 78 6.04 5.16 -12.03
N THR A 79 5.26 4.47 -12.85
CA THR A 79 4.04 3.77 -12.40
C THR A 79 4.33 2.69 -11.37
N ARG A 80 5.42 1.92 -11.52
CA ARG A 80 5.85 0.93 -10.51
C ARG A 80 6.18 1.59 -9.16
N VAL A 81 6.81 2.78 -9.18
CA VAL A 81 7.05 3.55 -7.95
C VAL A 81 5.73 4.00 -7.30
N GLN A 82 4.76 4.45 -8.10
CA GLN A 82 3.44 4.82 -7.59
C GLN A 82 2.70 3.62 -6.98
N GLN A 83 2.75 2.46 -7.63
CA GLN A 83 2.19 1.21 -7.12
C GLN A 83 2.82 0.83 -5.77
N ALA A 84 4.15 0.92 -5.65
CA ALA A 84 4.85 0.66 -4.39
C ALA A 84 4.42 1.64 -3.27
N ARG A 85 4.23 2.93 -3.59
CA ARG A 85 3.71 3.92 -2.64
C ARG A 85 2.28 3.61 -2.21
N ALA A 86 1.40 3.23 -3.13
CA ALA A 86 0.02 2.85 -2.81
C ALA A 86 -0.03 1.60 -1.90
N ALA A 87 0.82 0.61 -2.17
CA ALA A 87 0.95 -0.56 -1.31
C ALA A 87 1.43 -0.19 0.11
N ALA A 88 2.42 0.70 0.21
CA ALA A 88 2.91 1.20 1.50
C ALA A 88 1.83 2.01 2.26
N GLN A 89 1.04 2.82 1.55
CA GLN A 89 -0.10 3.54 2.13
C GLN A 89 -1.17 2.57 2.64
N GLY A 90 -1.52 1.54 1.87
CA GLY A 90 -2.45 0.50 2.28
C GLY A 90 -1.99 -0.27 3.52
N ALA A 91 -0.69 -0.60 3.60
CA ALA A 91 -0.09 -1.17 4.82
C ALA A 91 -0.15 -0.18 6.00
N GLY A 92 0.06 1.12 5.73
CA GLY A 92 -0.05 2.19 6.70
C GLY A 92 -1.46 2.34 7.27
N ALA A 93 -2.49 2.31 6.42
CA ALA A 93 -3.91 2.44 6.79
C ALA A 93 -4.41 1.31 7.69
N ARG A 94 -3.81 0.11 7.61
CA ARG A 94 -4.13 -1.00 8.54
C ARG A 94 -3.76 -0.71 9.99
N ARG A 95 -2.97 0.34 10.24
CA ARG A 95 -2.59 0.78 11.60
C ARG A 95 -3.54 1.85 12.17
N THR A 96 -4.49 2.33 11.38
CA THR A 96 -5.50 3.30 11.82
C THR A 96 -6.81 2.59 12.13
N PRO A 97 -7.66 3.11 13.04
CA PRO A 97 -9.01 2.60 13.24
C PRO A 97 -9.78 2.59 11.92
N SER A 98 -10.46 1.48 11.64
CA SER A 98 -11.36 1.36 10.50
C SER A 98 -12.78 1.14 11.00
N GLY A 99 -13.75 1.27 10.11
CA GLY A 99 -15.11 0.85 10.39
C GLY A 99 -15.93 0.74 9.12
N ASN A 100 -16.90 -0.17 9.12
CA ASN A 100 -17.80 -0.43 8.03
C ASN A 100 -19.24 -0.26 8.53
N LEU A 101 -20.01 0.57 7.83
CA LEU A 101 -21.45 0.66 8.01
C LEU A 101 -22.11 -0.23 6.96
N TYR A 102 -23.05 -1.07 7.36
CA TYR A 102 -23.78 -1.92 6.44
C TYR A 102 -25.28 -1.90 6.72
N ALA A 103 -26.04 -2.10 5.66
CA ALA A 103 -27.49 -2.20 5.67
C ALA A 103 -27.88 -3.32 4.72
N SER A 104 -28.67 -4.28 5.17
CA SER A 104 -29.14 -5.38 4.35
C SER A 104 -30.62 -5.66 4.57
N THR A 105 -31.27 -6.20 3.54
CA THR A 105 -32.64 -6.70 3.62
C THR A 105 -32.65 -8.13 3.15
N THR A 106 -33.28 -9.01 3.94
CA THR A 106 -33.42 -10.43 3.62
C THR A 106 -34.88 -10.80 3.64
N THR A 107 -35.38 -11.33 2.52
CA THR A 107 -36.73 -11.88 2.43
C THR A 107 -36.65 -13.40 2.45
N LEU A 108 -37.22 -14.03 3.47
CA LEU A 108 -37.34 -15.47 3.59
C LEU A 108 -38.75 -15.90 3.19
N TYR A 109 -38.84 -16.87 2.27
CA TYR A 109 -40.08 -17.52 1.92
C TYR A 109 -40.10 -18.94 2.49
N GLN A 110 -40.94 -19.18 3.49
CA GLN A 110 -41.01 -20.47 4.16
C GLN A 110 -41.97 -21.42 3.42
N SER A 111 -41.45 -22.61 3.11
CA SER A 111 -42.27 -23.69 2.53
C SER A 111 -43.20 -24.28 3.58
N THR A 112 -44.48 -24.37 3.24
CA THR A 112 -45.51 -25.05 4.04
C THR A 112 -45.36 -26.56 4.02
N GLU A 113 -44.56 -27.14 3.11
CA GLU A 113 -44.32 -28.58 3.05
C GLU A 113 -43.22 -29.05 4.02
N SER A 114 -42.46 -28.11 4.59
CA SER A 114 -41.46 -28.43 5.61
C SER A 114 -42.14 -28.84 6.93
N MET A 115 -41.49 -29.70 7.72
CA MET A 115 -42.01 -30.14 9.02
C MET A 115 -42.45 -28.96 9.90
N THR A 116 -41.60 -27.95 10.03
CA THR A 116 -41.87 -26.74 10.80
C THR A 116 -42.90 -25.83 10.11
N GLY A 117 -42.89 -25.75 8.77
CA GLY A 117 -43.82 -24.93 7.99
C GLY A 117 -45.27 -25.43 8.05
N ARG A 118 -45.51 -26.74 8.06
CA ARG A 118 -46.86 -27.31 8.24
C ARG A 118 -47.46 -26.92 9.57
N LEU A 119 -46.69 -27.10 10.65
CA LEU A 119 -47.14 -26.75 12.01
C LEU A 119 -47.40 -25.26 12.14
N ALA A 120 -46.49 -24.42 11.64
CA ALA A 120 -46.63 -22.96 11.71
C ALA A 120 -47.80 -22.42 10.87
N SER A 121 -48.13 -23.08 9.75
CA SER A 121 -49.19 -22.64 8.83
C SER A 121 -50.60 -22.66 9.39
N HIS A 122 -50.84 -23.43 10.45
CA HIS A 122 -52.14 -23.51 11.14
C HIS A 122 -52.30 -22.49 12.28
N LEU A 123 -51.26 -21.71 12.57
CA LEU A 123 -51.34 -20.67 13.60
C LEU A 123 -51.98 -19.39 13.03
N PRO A 124 -52.92 -18.75 13.75
CA PRO A 124 -53.53 -17.49 13.32
C PRO A 124 -52.46 -16.40 13.19
N GLY A 125 -52.41 -15.74 12.03
CA GLY A 125 -51.42 -14.68 11.73
C GLY A 125 -50.12 -15.16 11.06
N TYR A 126 -50.00 -16.43 10.68
CA TYR A 126 -48.85 -16.94 9.94
C TYR A 126 -48.71 -16.31 8.54
N SER A 127 -47.51 -15.80 8.23
CA SER A 127 -47.11 -15.35 6.90
C SER A 127 -45.95 -16.20 6.38
N ARG A 128 -46.04 -16.66 5.13
CA ARG A 128 -44.97 -17.40 4.45
C ARG A 128 -43.77 -16.52 4.14
N THR A 129 -44.00 -15.22 3.98
CA THR A 129 -42.96 -14.25 3.66
C THR A 129 -42.55 -13.51 4.94
N GLN A 130 -41.29 -13.63 5.30
CA GLN A 130 -40.67 -12.92 6.41
C GLN A 130 -39.61 -11.96 5.88
N ASN A 131 -39.74 -10.68 6.19
CA ASN A 131 -38.77 -9.66 5.81
C ASN A 131 -37.93 -9.29 7.03
N TYR A 132 -36.61 -9.34 6.85
CA TYR A 132 -35.62 -8.95 7.84
C TYR A 132 -34.85 -7.74 7.32
N TYR A 133 -34.66 -6.76 8.19
CA TYR A 133 -33.84 -5.58 7.92
C TYR A 133 -32.73 -5.56 8.95
N ASP A 134 -31.49 -5.52 8.48
CA ASP A 134 -30.30 -5.47 9.32
C ASP A 134 -29.57 -4.17 9.03
N LEU A 135 -29.30 -3.41 10.09
CA LEU A 135 -28.51 -2.18 10.06
C LEU A 135 -27.41 -2.34 11.10
N GLY A 136 -26.15 -2.22 10.69
CA GLY A 136 -25.04 -2.49 11.57
C GLY A 136 -23.79 -1.67 11.26
N PHE A 137 -22.90 -1.64 12.24
CA PHE A 137 -21.58 -1.04 12.15
C PHE A 137 -20.55 -1.99 12.73
N ILE A 138 -19.43 -2.17 12.03
CA ILE A 138 -18.31 -3.02 12.44
C ILE A 138 -17.05 -2.13 12.42
N ALA A 139 -16.46 -1.87 13.59
CA ALA A 139 -15.17 -1.18 13.73
C ALA A 139 -14.01 -2.18 13.77
#